data_AF-A0A2N0FTS8-F1
#
_entry.id   AF-A0A2N0FTS8-F1
#
_cell.length_a   1.000
_cell.length_b   1.000
_cell.length_c   1.000
_cell.angle_alpha   90.00
_cell.angle_beta   90.00
_cell.angle_gamma   90.00
#
_symmetry.space_group_name_H-M   'P 1'
#
loop_
_entity.id
_entity.type
_entity.pdbx_description
1 polymer ?
#
loop_
_entity_poly.entity_id
_entity_poly.type
_entity_poly.pdbx_seq_one_letter_code
_entity_poly.pdbx_strand_id
1 'polypeptide(L)'
;MKLTSILSILFLVLTTQSLISQTDKQRLIVLADMGNEPDEEQQMLHLLMYANEIEIEGLIAVTGAALNPYHPDVSKRVTQPELFHYLIDGYEKVFENLQIHAEGWLSPEYLRSIVFRGQPAYGMDGVGIGKASEGSKFIISEVTKNDPRPVFVVVNAGSNTLAQALFDYRRNHTPEDTMEFVKKLRVYENAAQDNAGGWINHEFPEIHWIRGIHQTKCYGGPLVNELGPHNWKPYPYTPKGQDDWAKEHIREGHGPLGKLYPIRAFNEHTAESPSFIEGGGTIPWLMLTRAGHTDPSETSWGSWSGRYSIDKIKNVRARWGAIQKLEEQFLPWAVYTDAKGKWTDPVSGIEYNDIHTPVWPWRQAMWNDFHARMDWCVKNYENANHHPHAVLNNDESNAIIYRTVKPGETLKFDASLSSDPDQDELRYYWWIYGEAGKNPYGQDIPIEKNNSDTIKLKVPRDASNKEIHLILEVWDKSEIVPLVEYRRVILNVQ
;
A
#
# COMPACT_ATOMS: atom_id res chain seq x y z
N MET A 1 -54.00 -15.68 50.96
CA MET A 1 -53.76 -15.22 49.59
C MET A 1 -52.28 -14.91 49.45
N LYS A 2 -51.54 -15.73 48.68
CA LYS A 2 -50.09 -15.56 48.46
C LYS A 2 -49.91 -14.63 47.25
N LEU A 3 -49.25 -13.48 47.45
CA LEU A 3 -48.75 -12.66 46.35
C LEU A 3 -47.41 -13.24 45.87
N THR A 4 -47.35 -13.58 44.60
CA THR A 4 -46.15 -13.92 43.85
C THR A 4 -45.43 -12.64 43.41
N SER A 5 -44.19 -12.44 43.87
CA SER A 5 -43.27 -11.44 43.30
C SER A 5 -42.39 -12.12 42.26
N ILE A 6 -42.52 -11.69 41.00
CA ILE A 6 -41.67 -12.07 39.87
C ILE A 6 -40.43 -11.19 39.92
N LEU A 7 -39.25 -11.79 40.04
CA LEU A 7 -37.96 -11.11 39.95
C LEU A 7 -37.46 -11.23 38.51
N SER A 8 -37.58 -10.17 37.73
CA SER A 8 -37.00 -10.09 36.38
C SER A 8 -35.51 -9.74 36.51
N ILE A 9 -34.64 -10.72 36.24
CA ILE A 9 -33.19 -10.49 36.12
C ILE A 9 -32.92 -9.99 34.69
N LEU A 10 -32.61 -8.71 34.58
CA LEU A 10 -32.17 -8.06 33.34
C LEU A 10 -30.70 -8.48 33.09
N PHE A 11 -30.46 -9.38 32.13
CA PHE A 11 -29.12 -9.70 31.66
C PHE A 11 -28.62 -8.52 30.80
N LEU A 12 -27.76 -7.69 31.37
CA LEU A 12 -27.05 -6.65 30.64
C LEU A 12 -25.95 -7.33 29.81
N VAL A 13 -26.21 -7.56 28.53
CA VAL A 13 -25.17 -7.98 27.59
C VAL A 13 -24.28 -6.77 27.35
N LEU A 14 -23.21 -6.65 28.14
CA LEU A 14 -22.08 -5.77 27.85
C LEU A 14 -21.38 -6.34 26.62
N THR A 15 -21.76 -5.87 25.43
CA THR A 15 -20.91 -5.97 24.25
C THR A 15 -19.68 -5.13 24.52
N THR A 16 -18.59 -5.76 24.93
CA THR A 16 -17.26 -5.17 24.87
C THR A 16 -16.95 -4.94 23.39
N GLN A 17 -17.25 -3.75 22.89
CA GLN A 17 -16.54 -3.25 21.72
C GLN A 17 -15.09 -3.14 22.16
N SER A 18 -14.25 -4.06 21.68
CA SER A 18 -12.82 -3.90 21.77
C SER A 18 -12.50 -2.55 21.11
N LEU A 19 -12.09 -1.58 21.91
CA LEU A 19 -11.32 -0.44 21.43
C LEU A 19 -10.02 -1.06 20.88
N ILE A 20 -10.03 -1.39 19.59
CA ILE A 20 -8.80 -1.66 18.87
C ILE A 20 -8.02 -0.36 18.93
N SER A 21 -6.91 -0.35 19.68
CA SER A 21 -5.86 0.63 19.46
C SER A 21 -5.40 0.44 18.03
N GLN A 22 -5.86 1.29 17.12
CA GLN A 22 -5.50 1.23 15.71
C GLN A 22 -4.07 1.78 15.54
N THR A 23 -3.09 1.01 16.00
CA THR A 23 -1.65 1.30 15.90
C THR A 23 -0.79 0.05 15.67
N ASP A 24 -1.38 -1.14 15.50
CA ASP A 24 -0.60 -2.33 15.17
C ASP A 24 -0.19 -2.29 13.68
N LYS A 25 1.09 -2.61 13.42
CA LYS A 25 1.62 -2.68 12.06
C LYS A 25 0.81 -3.66 11.20
N GLN A 26 0.69 -3.38 9.91
CA GLN A 26 -0.01 -4.29 9.00
C GLN A 26 0.91 -5.46 8.62
N ARG A 27 0.33 -6.66 8.58
CA ARG A 27 1.02 -7.91 8.24
C ARG A 27 1.12 -8.06 6.73
N LEU A 28 2.33 -8.18 6.19
CA LEU A 28 2.59 -8.18 4.74
C LEU A 28 3.37 -9.42 4.28
N ILE A 29 2.84 -10.09 3.25
CA ILE A 29 3.56 -11.07 2.44
C ILE A 29 3.70 -10.51 1.02
N VAL A 30 4.89 -10.55 0.45
CA VAL A 30 5.16 -10.15 -0.93
C VAL A 30 5.47 -11.37 -1.79
N LEU A 31 4.79 -11.48 -2.93
CA LEU A 31 5.10 -12.40 -4.02
C LEU A 31 5.72 -11.60 -5.17
N ALA A 32 7.02 -11.79 -5.45
CA ALA A 32 7.72 -11.06 -6.49
C ALA A 32 8.57 -12.00 -7.37
N ASP A 33 8.65 -11.70 -8.67
CA ASP A 33 9.49 -12.40 -9.63
C ASP A 33 10.88 -11.75 -9.72
N MET A 34 11.58 -11.77 -8.58
CA MET A 34 12.94 -11.25 -8.44
C MET A 34 13.85 -11.69 -9.59
N GLY A 35 14.56 -10.73 -10.20
CA GLY A 35 15.49 -10.97 -11.31
C GLY A 35 14.87 -10.84 -12.70
N ASN A 36 13.60 -10.44 -12.80
CA ASN A 36 12.97 -10.12 -14.08
C ASN A 36 13.41 -8.75 -14.64
N GLU A 37 12.98 -7.66 -14.01
CA GLU A 37 13.31 -6.28 -14.37
C GLU A 37 13.93 -5.55 -13.16
N PRO A 38 14.74 -4.49 -13.38
CA PRO A 38 15.39 -3.79 -12.27
C PRO A 38 14.41 -3.14 -11.27
N ASP A 39 13.16 -2.90 -11.65
CA ASP A 39 12.15 -2.33 -10.76
C ASP A 39 11.77 -3.26 -9.61
N GLU A 40 11.84 -4.59 -9.78
CA GLU A 40 11.66 -5.53 -8.67
C GLU A 40 12.69 -5.31 -7.56
N GLU A 41 13.93 -4.98 -7.90
CA GLU A 41 14.96 -4.64 -6.93
C GLU A 41 14.76 -3.24 -6.34
N GLN A 42 14.38 -2.26 -7.16
CA GLN A 42 14.06 -0.89 -6.70
C GLN A 42 12.94 -0.90 -5.65
N GLN A 43 11.82 -1.56 -5.95
CA GLN A 43 10.66 -1.60 -5.06
C GLN A 43 10.91 -2.41 -3.77
N MET A 44 11.74 -3.45 -3.83
CA MET A 44 12.07 -4.26 -2.64
C MET A 44 13.06 -3.55 -1.74
N LEU A 45 14.04 -2.84 -2.30
CA LEU A 45 14.89 -1.94 -1.53
C LEU A 45 14.06 -0.85 -0.86
N HIS A 46 13.16 -0.23 -1.62
CA HIS A 46 12.25 0.78 -1.09
C HIS A 46 11.38 0.21 0.05
N LEU A 47 10.81 -0.99 -0.09
CA LEU A 47 10.06 -1.65 0.97
C LEU A 47 10.90 -1.90 2.24
N LEU A 48 12.18 -2.27 2.12
CA LEU A 48 13.07 -2.45 3.28
C LEU A 48 13.22 -1.17 4.10
N MET A 49 13.14 0.00 3.44
CA MET A 49 13.14 1.29 4.12
C MET A 49 11.88 1.57 4.95
N TYR A 50 10.85 0.74 4.83
CA TYR A 50 9.61 0.79 5.61
C TYR A 50 9.46 -0.40 6.57
N ALA A 51 10.54 -1.16 6.79
CA ALA A 51 10.54 -2.27 7.75
C ALA A 51 10.29 -1.82 9.21
N ASN A 52 10.34 -0.52 9.51
CA ASN A 52 9.89 0.03 10.79
C ASN A 52 8.38 0.37 10.84
N GLU A 53 7.68 0.44 9.71
CA GLU A 53 6.24 0.78 9.65
C GLU A 53 5.36 -0.46 9.37
N ILE A 54 5.92 -1.44 8.65
CA ILE A 54 5.19 -2.62 8.18
C ILE A 54 5.77 -3.87 8.83
N GLU A 55 4.89 -4.78 9.26
CA GLU A 55 5.29 -6.12 9.69
C GLU A 55 5.41 -7.02 8.45
N ILE A 56 6.58 -7.00 7.83
CA ILE A 56 6.89 -7.88 6.71
C ILE A 56 7.05 -9.30 7.26
N GLU A 57 6.17 -10.20 6.86
CA GLU A 57 6.13 -11.59 7.31
C GLU A 57 6.65 -12.56 6.27
N GLY A 58 6.63 -12.21 4.98
CA GLY A 58 7.11 -13.09 3.92
C GLY A 58 7.64 -12.35 2.69
N LEU A 59 8.81 -12.78 2.22
CA LEU A 59 9.40 -12.37 0.95
C LEU A 59 9.55 -13.60 0.06
N ILE A 60 8.62 -13.78 -0.89
CA ILE A 60 8.50 -15.04 -1.62
C ILE A 60 8.85 -14.81 -3.10
N ALA A 61 9.90 -15.48 -3.56
CA ALA A 61 10.30 -15.45 -4.97
C ALA A 61 9.39 -16.38 -5.78
N VAL A 62 8.62 -15.81 -6.72
CA VAL A 62 7.62 -16.53 -7.51
C VAL A 62 7.88 -16.40 -9.01
N THR A 63 7.19 -17.19 -9.82
CA THR A 63 7.15 -17.00 -11.28
C THR A 63 6.19 -15.87 -11.65
N GLY A 64 6.39 -15.26 -12.82
CA GLY A 64 5.53 -14.27 -13.44
C GLY A 64 5.53 -14.36 -14.97
N ALA A 65 4.91 -13.39 -15.63
CA ALA A 65 4.77 -13.37 -17.09
C ALA A 65 6.14 -13.32 -17.79
N ALA A 66 7.10 -12.64 -17.17
CA ALA A 66 8.43 -12.40 -17.70
C ALA A 66 9.54 -13.21 -17.00
N LEU A 67 9.22 -13.96 -15.94
CA LEU A 67 10.10 -14.95 -15.32
C LEU A 67 9.35 -16.26 -15.09
N ASN A 68 9.58 -17.25 -15.96
CA ASN A 68 8.92 -18.55 -15.89
C ASN A 68 9.70 -19.62 -16.68
N PRO A 69 9.44 -20.93 -16.44
CA PRO A 69 10.19 -22.02 -17.08
C PRO A 69 10.19 -22.03 -18.61
N TYR A 70 9.25 -21.32 -19.24
CA TYR A 70 9.10 -21.25 -20.70
C TYR A 70 9.77 -20.02 -21.31
N HIS A 71 10.36 -19.14 -20.50
CA HIS A 71 10.98 -17.91 -20.97
C HIS A 71 12.16 -18.21 -21.92
N PRO A 72 12.33 -17.46 -23.04
CA PRO A 72 13.42 -17.72 -23.98
C PRO A 72 14.81 -17.57 -23.35
N ASP A 73 15.02 -16.54 -22.55
CA ASP A 73 16.23 -16.38 -21.72
C ASP A 73 16.24 -17.39 -20.57
N VAL A 74 17.31 -18.20 -20.51
CA VAL A 74 17.50 -19.26 -19.51
C VAL A 74 17.66 -18.69 -18.10
N SER A 75 18.23 -17.49 -17.95
CA SER A 75 18.40 -16.84 -16.64
C SER A 75 17.05 -16.49 -15.98
N LYS A 76 15.99 -16.33 -16.78
CA LYS A 76 14.62 -16.02 -16.35
C LYS A 76 13.72 -17.24 -16.21
N ARG A 77 14.28 -18.46 -16.19
CA ARG A 77 13.51 -19.72 -16.06
C ARG A 77 13.36 -20.22 -14.63
N VAL A 78 14.08 -19.62 -13.69
CA VAL A 78 14.16 -20.07 -12.30
C VAL A 78 13.95 -18.87 -11.39
N THR A 79 13.18 -19.07 -10.31
CA THR A 79 12.96 -18.05 -9.28
C THR A 79 14.26 -17.71 -8.54
N GLN A 80 14.45 -16.44 -8.16
CA GLN A 80 15.71 -15.95 -7.59
C GLN A 80 15.55 -15.38 -6.17
N PRO A 81 15.23 -16.19 -5.14
CA PRO A 81 15.15 -15.73 -3.75
C PRO A 81 16.46 -15.13 -3.22
N GLU A 82 17.62 -15.48 -3.80
CA GLU A 82 18.92 -14.91 -3.48
C GLU A 82 19.00 -13.39 -3.65
N LEU A 83 18.19 -12.80 -4.53
CA LEU A 83 18.14 -11.35 -4.71
C LEU A 83 17.50 -10.64 -3.51
N PHE A 84 16.58 -11.29 -2.77
CA PHE A 84 16.13 -10.76 -1.48
C PHE A 84 17.29 -10.74 -0.49
N HIS A 85 18.04 -11.84 -0.37
CA HIS A 85 19.20 -11.89 0.52
C HIS A 85 20.24 -10.82 0.18
N TYR A 86 20.51 -10.60 -1.11
CA TYR A 86 21.40 -9.55 -1.58
C TYR A 86 20.99 -8.15 -1.10
N LEU A 87 19.70 -7.80 -1.21
CA LEU A 87 19.20 -6.52 -0.72
C LEU A 87 19.26 -6.43 0.81
N ILE A 88 18.93 -7.52 1.51
CA ILE A 88 18.99 -7.58 2.97
C ILE A 88 20.45 -7.45 3.47
N ASP A 89 21.44 -7.97 2.74
CA ASP A 89 22.87 -7.77 3.03
C ASP A 89 23.30 -6.30 2.88
N GLY A 90 22.63 -5.53 2.02
CA GLY A 90 22.75 -4.07 1.94
C GLY A 90 22.13 -3.39 3.16
N TYR A 91 20.90 -3.78 3.51
CA TYR A 91 20.14 -3.24 4.63
C TYR A 91 20.85 -3.46 5.96
N GLU A 92 21.43 -4.64 6.19
CA GLU A 92 22.20 -4.95 7.40
C GLU A 92 23.32 -3.94 7.66
N LYS A 93 23.98 -3.45 6.61
CA LYS A 93 25.10 -2.51 6.72
C LYS A 93 24.67 -1.10 7.14
N VAL A 94 23.40 -0.77 7.03
CA VAL A 94 22.83 0.53 7.41
C VAL A 94 21.89 0.40 8.61
N PHE A 95 21.57 -0.83 9.05
CA PHE A 95 20.60 -1.13 10.11
C PHE A 95 20.87 -0.40 11.42
N GLU A 96 22.12 -0.39 11.90
CA GLU A 96 22.47 0.31 13.14
C GLU A 96 22.16 1.81 13.06
N ASN A 97 22.36 2.43 11.89
CA ASN A 97 22.08 3.85 11.70
C ASN A 97 20.58 4.10 11.61
N LEU A 98 19.83 3.24 10.91
CA LEU A 98 18.37 3.33 10.83
C LEU A 98 17.69 3.30 12.21
N GLN A 99 18.23 2.50 13.14
CA GLN A 99 17.74 2.41 14.52
C GLN A 99 17.90 3.70 15.33
N ILE A 100 18.72 4.66 14.88
CA ILE A 100 18.84 5.98 15.51
C ILE A 100 17.60 6.83 15.22
N HIS A 101 17.01 6.67 14.02
CA HIS A 101 15.97 7.55 13.49
C HIS A 101 14.55 7.11 13.85
N ALA A 102 14.32 5.81 14.02
CA ALA A 102 13.02 5.27 14.36
C ALA A 102 13.12 3.93 15.08
N GLU A 103 12.12 3.61 15.88
CA GLU A 103 11.98 2.31 16.52
C GLU A 103 11.30 1.28 15.60
N GLY A 104 11.41 0.00 15.96
CA GLY A 104 10.61 -1.06 15.36
C GLY A 104 11.11 -1.59 14.02
N TRP A 105 12.32 -1.23 13.57
CA TRP A 105 12.96 -1.84 12.41
C TRP A 105 13.08 -3.35 12.56
N LEU A 106 12.68 -4.10 11.54
CA LEU A 106 12.87 -5.55 11.48
C LEU A 106 14.36 -5.88 11.36
N SER A 107 14.84 -6.83 12.17
CA SER A 107 16.25 -7.21 12.14
C SER A 107 16.62 -7.87 10.81
N PRO A 108 17.87 -7.71 10.34
CA PRO A 108 18.33 -8.39 9.13
C PRO A 108 18.23 -9.92 9.24
N GLU A 109 18.46 -10.49 10.43
CA GLU A 109 18.33 -11.93 10.67
C GLU A 109 16.87 -12.40 10.49
N TYR A 110 15.92 -11.66 11.05
CA TYR A 110 14.50 -11.95 10.87
C TYR A 110 14.10 -11.85 9.39
N LEU A 111 14.50 -10.78 8.69
CA LEU A 111 14.18 -10.60 7.26
C LEU A 111 14.70 -11.75 6.40
N ARG A 112 15.87 -12.33 6.72
CA ARG A 112 16.37 -13.54 6.01
C ARG A 112 15.56 -14.78 6.32
N SER A 113 15.06 -14.92 7.55
CA SER A 113 14.28 -16.08 7.98
C SER A 113 12.92 -16.21 7.28
N ILE A 114 12.44 -15.11 6.69
CA ILE A 114 11.16 -15.03 5.98
C ILE A 114 11.29 -15.00 4.45
N VAL A 115 12.48 -15.29 3.91
CA VAL A 115 12.70 -15.46 2.47
C VAL A 115 12.35 -16.88 2.07
N PHE A 116 11.43 -17.05 1.12
CA PHE A 116 10.99 -18.36 0.66
C PHE A 116 10.97 -18.46 -0.87
N ARG A 117 11.10 -19.69 -1.37
CA ARG A 117 10.86 -20.00 -2.77
C ARG A 117 9.40 -20.43 -2.99
N GLY A 118 8.72 -19.78 -3.92
CA GLY A 118 7.36 -20.12 -4.34
C GLY A 118 7.31 -21.24 -5.38
N GLN A 119 6.23 -21.27 -6.18
CA GLN A 119 6.06 -22.29 -7.22
C GLN A 119 7.15 -22.18 -8.30
N PRO A 120 7.73 -23.30 -8.75
CA PRO A 120 8.70 -23.30 -9.85
C PRO A 120 8.05 -23.35 -11.24
N ALA A 121 6.78 -23.76 -11.33
CA ALA A 121 6.02 -23.82 -12.58
C ALA A 121 5.15 -22.58 -12.75
N TYR A 122 4.72 -22.27 -13.97
CA TYR A 122 3.98 -21.04 -14.30
C TYR A 122 2.48 -21.18 -14.10
N GLY A 123 1.84 -20.19 -13.46
CA GLY A 123 0.39 -20.14 -13.29
C GLY A 123 -0.20 -21.40 -12.67
N MET A 124 -1.40 -21.76 -13.13
CA MET A 124 -2.15 -22.93 -12.64
C MET A 124 -1.49 -24.28 -12.98
N ASP A 125 -0.52 -24.34 -13.90
CA ASP A 125 0.29 -25.55 -14.11
C ASP A 125 1.17 -25.84 -12.90
N GLY A 126 1.44 -24.83 -12.06
CA GLY A 126 2.11 -24.98 -10.77
C GLY A 126 1.19 -25.43 -9.64
N VAL A 127 -0.12 -25.55 -9.84
CA VAL A 127 -1.07 -25.82 -8.75
C VAL A 127 -1.61 -27.27 -8.79
N GLY A 128 -1.78 -27.90 -7.64
CA GLY A 128 -2.40 -29.22 -7.50
C GLY A 128 -1.77 -30.13 -6.44
N ILE A 129 -2.21 -31.39 -6.42
CA ILE A 129 -1.76 -32.41 -5.47
C ILE A 129 -0.25 -32.62 -5.62
N GLY A 130 0.48 -32.56 -4.50
CA GLY A 130 1.92 -32.81 -4.46
C GLY A 130 2.79 -31.66 -4.97
N LYS A 131 2.20 -30.48 -5.23
CA LYS A 131 2.92 -29.30 -5.73
C LYS A 131 3.19 -28.22 -4.67
N ALA A 132 3.04 -28.53 -3.39
CA ALA A 132 3.35 -27.59 -2.32
C ALA A 132 4.82 -27.11 -2.40
N SER A 133 5.03 -25.80 -2.35
CA SER A 133 6.36 -25.17 -2.22
C SER A 133 6.65 -24.76 -0.78
N GLU A 134 7.85 -24.25 -0.53
CA GLU A 134 8.17 -23.59 0.75
C GLU A 134 7.25 -22.39 0.98
N GLY A 135 7.13 -21.53 -0.04
CA GLY A 135 6.28 -20.34 0.02
C GLY A 135 4.80 -20.67 0.24
N SER A 136 4.25 -21.69 -0.42
CA SER A 136 2.82 -22.03 -0.25
C SER A 136 2.52 -22.58 1.15
N LYS A 137 3.42 -23.39 1.72
CA LYS A 137 3.31 -23.87 3.10
C LYS A 137 3.46 -22.73 4.10
N PHE A 138 4.39 -21.82 3.84
CA PHE A 138 4.60 -20.64 4.67
C PHE A 138 3.33 -19.77 4.73
N ILE A 139 2.72 -19.45 3.58
CA ILE A 139 1.46 -18.69 3.53
C ILE A 139 0.39 -19.35 4.40
N ILE A 140 0.22 -20.68 4.33
CA ILE A 140 -0.74 -21.39 5.19
C ILE A 140 -0.40 -21.18 6.67
N SER A 141 0.86 -21.36 7.05
CA SER A 141 1.29 -21.19 8.44
C SER A 141 1.07 -19.77 8.97
N GLU A 142 1.25 -18.77 8.11
CA GLU A 142 1.14 -17.36 8.47
C GLU A 142 -0.33 -16.94 8.64
N VAL A 143 -1.19 -17.32 7.70
CA VAL A 143 -2.62 -17.00 7.75
C VAL A 143 -3.30 -17.72 8.93
N THR A 144 -2.84 -18.92 9.29
CA THR A 144 -3.39 -19.71 10.40
C THR A 144 -2.87 -19.33 11.79
N LYS A 145 -1.93 -18.37 11.91
CA LYS A 145 -1.53 -17.83 13.22
C LYS A 145 -2.75 -17.27 13.96
N ASN A 146 -2.74 -17.41 15.30
CA ASN A 146 -3.74 -16.81 16.19
C ASN A 146 -3.49 -15.31 16.36
N ASP A 147 -3.60 -14.59 15.24
CA ASP A 147 -3.51 -13.15 15.12
C ASP A 147 -4.78 -12.68 14.40
N PRO A 148 -5.61 -11.80 14.98
CA PRO A 148 -6.86 -11.37 14.38
C PRO A 148 -6.68 -10.40 13.19
N ARG A 149 -5.49 -9.82 13.02
CA ARG A 149 -5.19 -8.89 11.92
C ARG A 149 -5.26 -9.61 10.57
N PRO A 150 -5.77 -8.95 9.52
CA PRO A 150 -5.71 -9.49 8.18
C PRO A 150 -4.25 -9.65 7.72
N VAL A 151 -4.04 -10.54 6.75
CA VAL A 151 -2.75 -10.70 6.06
C VAL A 151 -2.85 -10.07 4.69
N PHE A 152 -2.04 -9.03 4.47
CA PHE A 152 -1.91 -8.41 3.16
C PHE A 152 -0.97 -9.23 2.30
N VAL A 153 -1.42 -9.61 1.10
CA VAL A 153 -0.59 -10.31 0.12
C VAL A 153 -0.45 -9.41 -1.10
N VAL A 154 0.74 -8.87 -1.30
CA VAL A 154 1.08 -8.08 -2.47
C VAL A 154 1.66 -9.01 -3.54
N VAL A 155 0.93 -9.17 -4.63
CA VAL A 155 1.31 -9.97 -5.78
C VAL A 155 1.89 -9.05 -6.84
N ASN A 156 3.21 -8.91 -6.83
CA ASN A 156 3.94 -8.14 -7.84
C ASN A 156 4.21 -8.95 -9.12
N ALA A 157 3.89 -10.24 -9.12
CA ALA A 157 4.11 -11.17 -10.22
C ALA A 157 2.94 -12.16 -10.40
N GLY A 158 3.21 -13.47 -10.47
CA GLY A 158 2.19 -14.51 -10.50
C GLY A 158 1.65 -14.84 -9.11
N SER A 159 0.38 -15.23 -9.02
CA SER A 159 -0.31 -15.56 -7.77
C SER A 159 -0.39 -17.07 -7.50
N ASN A 160 0.22 -17.91 -8.35
CA ASN A 160 0.14 -19.37 -8.24
C ASN A 160 0.63 -19.97 -6.91
N THR A 161 1.52 -19.29 -6.18
CA THR A 161 1.96 -19.73 -4.84
C THR A 161 0.85 -19.56 -3.81
N LEU A 162 0.10 -18.46 -3.88
CA LEU A 162 -1.12 -18.27 -3.09
C LEU A 162 -2.22 -19.26 -3.53
N ALA A 163 -2.36 -19.50 -4.83
CA ALA A 163 -3.33 -20.49 -5.33
C ALA A 163 -3.03 -21.91 -4.82
N GLN A 164 -1.76 -22.31 -4.77
CA GLN A 164 -1.34 -23.58 -4.18
C GLN A 164 -1.65 -23.65 -2.68
N ALA A 165 -1.39 -22.57 -1.93
CA ALA A 165 -1.72 -22.49 -0.51
C ALA A 165 -3.23 -22.67 -0.27
N LEU A 166 -4.08 -21.97 -1.02
CA LEU A 166 -5.53 -22.10 -0.96
C LEU A 166 -6.02 -23.48 -1.38
N PHE A 167 -5.42 -24.06 -2.44
CA PHE A 167 -5.74 -25.42 -2.90
C PHE A 167 -5.47 -26.46 -1.81
N ASP A 168 -4.28 -26.43 -1.20
CA ASP A 168 -3.89 -27.37 -0.15
C ASP A 168 -4.70 -27.17 1.13
N TYR A 169 -4.96 -25.91 1.53
CA TYR A 169 -5.75 -25.62 2.71
C TYR A 169 -7.18 -26.13 2.56
N ARG A 170 -7.87 -25.77 1.47
CA ARG A 170 -9.24 -26.22 1.19
C ARG A 170 -9.39 -27.74 1.17
N ARG A 171 -8.40 -28.47 0.66
CA ARG A 171 -8.44 -29.93 0.55
C ARG A 171 -8.39 -30.62 1.92
N ASN A 172 -7.77 -30.00 2.92
CA ASN A 172 -7.50 -30.61 4.22
C ASN A 172 -8.36 -30.02 5.35
N HIS A 173 -9.26 -29.09 5.05
CA HIS A 173 -10.10 -28.40 6.03
C HIS A 173 -11.57 -28.35 5.58
N THR A 174 -12.45 -27.94 6.50
CA THR A 174 -13.88 -27.79 6.20
C THR A 174 -14.14 -26.57 5.31
N PRO A 175 -15.31 -26.48 4.66
CA PRO A 175 -15.72 -25.27 3.96
C PRO A 175 -15.71 -24.01 4.85
N GLU A 176 -16.12 -24.16 6.12
CA GLU A 176 -16.14 -23.07 7.10
C GLU A 176 -14.72 -22.58 7.43
N ASP A 177 -13.80 -23.51 7.73
CA ASP A 177 -12.39 -23.17 7.99
C ASP A 177 -11.76 -22.48 6.77
N THR A 178 -12.08 -22.97 5.56
CA THR A 178 -11.60 -22.39 4.30
C THR A 178 -12.12 -20.97 4.10
N MET A 179 -13.39 -20.73 4.42
CA MET A 179 -13.99 -19.40 4.34
C MET A 179 -13.31 -18.43 5.31
N GLU A 180 -13.02 -18.84 6.55
CA GLU A 180 -12.33 -17.99 7.52
C GLU A 180 -10.87 -17.71 7.11
N PHE A 181 -10.18 -18.70 6.53
CA PHE A 181 -8.86 -18.49 5.93
C PHE A 181 -8.90 -17.44 4.81
N VAL A 182 -9.89 -17.54 3.91
CA VAL A 182 -10.09 -16.62 2.78
C VAL A 182 -10.41 -15.21 3.26
N LYS A 183 -11.30 -15.04 4.25
CA LYS A 183 -11.70 -13.73 4.78
C LYS A 183 -10.56 -12.97 5.45
N LYS A 184 -9.53 -13.68 5.94
CA LYS A 184 -8.35 -13.07 6.55
C LYS A 184 -7.39 -12.46 5.54
N LEU A 185 -7.49 -12.83 4.27
CA LEU A 185 -6.61 -12.33 3.21
C LEU A 185 -7.09 -10.96 2.68
N ARG A 186 -6.12 -10.08 2.38
CA ARG A 186 -6.29 -8.86 1.60
C ARG A 186 -5.26 -8.88 0.49
N VAL A 187 -5.68 -9.15 -0.74
CA VAL A 187 -4.75 -9.34 -1.86
C VAL A 187 -4.74 -8.11 -2.74
N TYR A 188 -3.53 -7.62 -3.06
CA TYR A 188 -3.32 -6.63 -4.10
C TYR A 188 -2.49 -7.26 -5.21
N GLU A 189 -3.06 -7.37 -6.40
CA GLU A 189 -2.42 -7.90 -7.60
C GLU A 189 -2.05 -6.78 -8.58
N ASN A 190 -0.74 -6.65 -8.83
CA ASN A 190 -0.18 -5.75 -9.84
C ASN A 190 -0.29 -6.39 -11.23
N ALA A 191 -1.16 -5.83 -12.08
CA ALA A 191 -1.29 -6.10 -13.50
C ALA A 191 -1.64 -7.55 -13.93
N ALA A 192 -1.77 -8.49 -12.98
CA ALA A 192 -2.02 -9.92 -13.17
C ALA A 192 -1.02 -10.59 -14.13
N GLN A 193 0.02 -11.24 -13.57
CA GLN A 193 1.11 -11.82 -14.35
C GLN A 193 1.03 -13.34 -14.55
N ASP A 194 -0.04 -13.99 -14.10
CA ASP A 194 -0.38 -15.38 -14.45
C ASP A 194 -1.91 -15.57 -14.43
N ASN A 195 -2.37 -16.80 -14.69
CA ASN A 195 -3.80 -17.12 -14.70
C ASN A 195 -4.36 -17.55 -13.33
N ALA A 196 -3.53 -17.57 -12.29
CA ALA A 196 -3.94 -18.06 -10.98
C ALA A 196 -4.87 -17.07 -10.26
N GLY A 197 -4.73 -15.76 -10.52
CA GLY A 197 -5.60 -14.73 -9.93
C GLY A 197 -7.05 -14.90 -10.35
N GLY A 198 -7.30 -15.16 -11.64
CA GLY A 198 -8.62 -15.52 -12.16
C GLY A 198 -9.18 -16.79 -11.54
N TRP A 199 -8.36 -17.85 -11.38
CA TRP A 199 -8.80 -19.08 -10.70
C TRP A 199 -9.16 -18.85 -9.23
N ILE A 200 -8.32 -18.13 -8.47
CA ILE A 200 -8.58 -17.81 -7.06
C ILE A 200 -9.91 -17.08 -6.91
N ASN A 201 -10.14 -16.03 -7.71
CA ASN A 201 -11.36 -15.22 -7.59
C ASN A 201 -12.62 -15.93 -8.12
N HIS A 202 -12.46 -16.97 -8.94
CA HIS A 202 -13.57 -17.86 -9.32
C HIS A 202 -13.95 -18.80 -8.19
N GLU A 203 -12.95 -19.46 -7.58
CA GLU A 203 -13.15 -20.49 -6.57
C GLU A 203 -13.46 -19.92 -5.18
N PHE A 204 -12.97 -18.72 -4.89
CA PHE A 204 -13.08 -18.03 -3.61
C PHE A 204 -13.63 -16.61 -3.80
N PRO A 205 -14.88 -16.45 -4.26
CA PRO A 205 -15.43 -15.14 -4.64
C PRO A 205 -15.50 -14.14 -3.47
N GLU A 206 -15.48 -14.61 -2.23
CA GLU A 206 -15.46 -13.76 -1.02
C GLU A 206 -14.07 -13.19 -0.70
N ILE A 207 -12.99 -13.61 -1.37
CA ILE A 207 -11.64 -13.10 -1.10
C ILE A 207 -11.56 -11.60 -1.41
N HIS A 208 -10.97 -10.81 -0.52
CA HIS A 208 -10.75 -9.40 -0.79
C HIS A 208 -9.57 -9.25 -1.75
N TRP A 209 -9.84 -8.87 -3.00
CA TRP A 209 -8.85 -8.83 -4.08
C TRP A 209 -8.94 -7.54 -4.88
N ILE A 210 -7.88 -6.75 -4.84
CA ILE A 210 -7.65 -5.60 -5.70
C ILE A 210 -6.78 -6.05 -6.87
N ARG A 211 -7.20 -5.76 -8.10
CA ARG A 211 -6.37 -5.89 -9.30
C ARG A 211 -6.11 -4.49 -9.85
N GLY A 212 -4.93 -3.96 -9.56
CA GLY A 212 -4.46 -2.68 -10.10
C GLY A 212 -3.86 -2.86 -11.49
N ILE A 213 -4.45 -2.26 -12.51
CA ILE A 213 -3.98 -2.33 -13.90
C ILE A 213 -3.22 -1.05 -14.29
N HIS A 214 -3.74 0.09 -13.84
CA HIS A 214 -3.29 1.41 -14.25
C HIS A 214 -2.49 2.13 -13.16
N GLN A 215 -3.06 2.25 -11.95
CA GLN A 215 -2.48 3.08 -10.90
C GLN A 215 -1.18 2.53 -10.34
N THR A 216 -0.97 1.21 -10.44
CA THR A 216 0.20 0.51 -9.91
C THR A 216 1.55 1.06 -10.45
N LYS A 217 1.56 1.70 -11.62
CA LYS A 217 2.76 2.24 -12.27
C LYS A 217 2.98 3.73 -12.04
N CYS A 218 2.13 4.35 -11.24
CA CYS A 218 2.14 5.79 -11.05
C CYS A 218 3.26 6.27 -10.11
N TYR A 219 4.11 5.40 -9.57
CA TYR A 219 5.24 5.88 -8.77
C TYR A 219 6.19 6.74 -9.60
N GLY A 220 6.83 6.20 -10.64
CA GLY A 220 7.58 6.98 -11.63
C GLY A 220 6.72 7.56 -12.76
N GLY A 221 5.56 6.95 -13.04
CA GLY A 221 4.63 7.41 -14.06
C GLY A 221 4.27 6.29 -15.02
N PRO A 222 2.99 6.11 -15.41
CA PRO A 222 2.57 4.87 -16.03
C PRO A 222 3.29 4.55 -17.35
N LEU A 223 3.80 5.58 -18.05
CA LEU A 223 4.56 5.47 -19.30
C LEU A 223 5.67 6.52 -19.37
N VAL A 224 6.69 6.27 -20.19
CA VAL A 224 7.84 7.19 -20.39
C VAL A 224 7.46 8.59 -20.87
N ASN A 225 6.29 8.74 -21.50
CA ASN A 225 5.72 10.00 -21.99
C ASN A 225 4.51 10.48 -21.16
N GLU A 226 4.16 9.79 -20.10
CA GLU A 226 3.05 10.11 -19.19
C GLU A 226 3.57 9.99 -17.74
N LEU A 227 4.35 10.99 -17.32
CA LEU A 227 5.06 10.95 -16.05
C LEU A 227 4.31 11.62 -14.89
N GLY A 228 3.10 12.15 -15.09
CA GLY A 228 2.30 12.82 -14.03
C GLY A 228 2.85 14.20 -13.57
N PRO A 229 2.53 14.67 -12.35
CA PRO A 229 3.07 15.91 -11.78
C PRO A 229 4.61 15.98 -11.68
N HIS A 230 5.25 17.11 -11.99
CA HIS A 230 6.71 17.17 -11.96
C HIS A 230 7.29 17.29 -10.52
N ASN A 231 7.42 16.17 -9.81
CA ASN A 231 7.83 16.09 -8.39
C ASN A 231 9.34 16.00 -8.16
N TRP A 232 10.13 15.81 -9.22
CA TRP A 232 11.58 15.66 -9.17
C TRP A 232 12.30 16.91 -9.69
N LYS A 233 11.78 18.08 -9.35
CA LYS A 233 12.51 19.32 -9.60
C LYS A 233 13.76 19.35 -8.70
N PRO A 234 14.87 19.97 -9.16
CA PRO A 234 15.01 20.79 -10.36
C PRO A 234 15.38 20.01 -11.63
N TYR A 235 15.43 18.67 -11.61
CA TYR A 235 15.84 17.88 -12.77
C TYR A 235 14.82 17.97 -13.93
N PRO A 236 15.21 17.61 -15.17
CA PRO A 236 14.31 17.68 -16.33
C PRO A 236 13.09 16.76 -16.19
N TYR A 237 11.93 17.17 -16.74
CA TYR A 237 10.71 16.35 -16.79
C TYR A 237 10.84 15.19 -17.80
N THR A 238 11.67 14.22 -17.49
CA THR A 238 11.97 13.03 -18.30
C THR A 238 12.29 11.84 -17.38
N PRO A 239 12.23 10.58 -17.87
CA PRO A 239 12.69 9.43 -17.08
C PRO A 239 14.14 9.57 -16.62
N LYS A 240 15.00 10.15 -17.46
CA LYS A 240 16.40 10.44 -17.10
C LYS A 240 16.52 11.44 -15.94
N GLY A 241 15.64 12.44 -15.87
CA GLY A 241 15.61 13.37 -14.75
C GLY A 241 15.13 12.73 -13.44
N GLN A 242 14.22 11.76 -13.51
CA GLN A 242 13.88 10.93 -12.34
C GLN A 242 15.06 10.09 -11.88
N ASP A 243 15.80 9.53 -12.82
CA ASP A 243 17.03 8.81 -12.53
C ASP A 243 18.12 9.75 -11.97
N ASP A 244 18.25 10.99 -12.43
CA ASP A 244 19.15 11.98 -11.83
C ASP A 244 18.75 12.31 -10.40
N TRP A 245 17.44 12.45 -10.13
CA TRP A 245 16.92 12.59 -8.77
C TRP A 245 17.28 11.37 -7.90
N ALA A 246 17.03 10.15 -8.40
CA ALA A 246 17.36 8.92 -7.67
C ALA A 246 18.88 8.75 -7.50
N LYS A 247 19.68 9.27 -8.42
CA LYS A 247 21.14 9.28 -8.31
C LYS A 247 21.56 10.07 -7.07
N GLU A 248 21.06 11.28 -6.93
CA GLU A 248 21.42 12.17 -5.82
C GLU A 248 20.79 11.72 -4.50
N HIS A 249 19.49 11.40 -4.49
CA HIS A 249 18.72 11.25 -3.26
C HIS A 249 18.56 9.82 -2.78
N ILE A 250 18.87 8.81 -3.60
CA ILE A 250 18.70 7.40 -3.26
C ILE A 250 20.02 6.63 -3.37
N ARG A 251 20.81 6.85 -4.43
CA ARG A 251 21.99 6.01 -4.73
C ARG A 251 23.30 6.53 -4.17
N GLU A 252 23.68 7.74 -4.54
CA GLU A 252 24.96 8.32 -4.15
C GLU A 252 24.87 8.92 -2.75
N GLY A 253 25.89 8.75 -1.92
CA GLY A 253 25.91 9.27 -0.54
C GLY A 253 25.15 8.42 0.50
N HIS A 254 24.22 7.55 0.10
CA HIS A 254 23.30 6.83 1.01
C HIS A 254 23.77 5.42 1.40
N GLY A 255 25.07 5.26 1.62
CA GLY A 255 25.66 4.04 2.17
C GLY A 255 25.63 2.82 1.24
N PRO A 256 25.93 1.61 1.76
CA PRO A 256 25.97 0.39 0.97
C PRO A 256 24.62 0.00 0.36
N LEU A 257 23.50 0.30 1.04
CA LEU A 257 22.17 0.00 0.54
C LEU A 257 21.83 0.85 -0.69
N GLY A 258 22.07 2.17 -0.66
CA GLY A 258 21.80 3.05 -1.80
C GLY A 258 22.48 2.60 -3.09
N LYS A 259 23.70 2.05 -3.01
CA LYS A 259 24.42 1.49 -4.17
C LYS A 259 23.74 0.28 -4.82
N LEU A 260 22.83 -0.38 -4.11
CA LEU A 260 22.09 -1.54 -4.62
C LEU A 260 20.85 -1.13 -5.41
N TYR A 261 20.39 0.13 -5.32
CA TYR A 261 19.25 0.59 -6.10
C TYR A 261 19.65 0.71 -7.58
N PRO A 262 19.14 -0.15 -8.47
CA PRO A 262 19.63 -0.18 -9.85
C PRO A 262 19.08 0.99 -10.67
N ILE A 263 19.75 1.30 -11.77
CA ILE A 263 19.15 2.09 -12.85
C ILE A 263 18.16 1.19 -13.58
N ARG A 264 16.99 1.71 -13.91
CA ARG A 264 15.97 0.96 -14.63
C ARG A 264 16.24 0.89 -16.13
N ALA A 265 17.29 0.17 -16.49
CA ALA A 265 17.74 -0.09 -17.85
C ALA A 265 17.42 -1.55 -18.23
N PHE A 266 16.45 -1.75 -19.12
CA PHE A 266 16.00 -3.07 -19.58
C PHE A 266 15.36 -2.95 -20.96
N ASN A 267 15.28 -4.05 -21.70
CA ASN A 267 14.81 -4.09 -23.09
C ASN A 267 15.53 -3.04 -23.96
N GLU A 268 14.79 -2.06 -24.51
CA GLU A 268 15.34 -0.95 -25.30
C GLU A 268 15.98 0.19 -24.48
N HIS A 269 15.83 0.18 -23.15
CA HIS A 269 16.33 1.23 -22.26
C HIS A 269 17.78 0.94 -21.80
N THR A 270 18.61 1.99 -21.75
CA THR A 270 20.01 1.93 -21.29
C THR A 270 20.22 2.81 -20.07
N ALA A 271 21.42 2.81 -19.47
CA ALA A 271 21.73 3.73 -18.37
C ALA A 271 21.67 5.21 -18.79
N GLU A 272 21.98 5.51 -20.05
CA GLU A 272 21.92 6.86 -20.63
C GLU A 272 20.49 7.29 -21.00
N SER A 273 19.60 6.33 -21.22
CA SER A 273 18.18 6.55 -21.52
C SER A 273 17.30 5.54 -20.76
N PRO A 274 17.23 5.67 -19.42
CA PRO A 274 16.52 4.71 -18.58
C PRO A 274 15.01 4.84 -18.75
N SER A 275 14.29 3.84 -18.26
CA SER A 275 12.85 3.97 -18.03
C SER A 275 12.55 4.81 -16.78
N PHE A 276 11.29 5.06 -16.48
CA PHE A 276 10.87 5.75 -15.24
C PHE A 276 11.14 4.86 -14.01
N ILE A 277 11.40 5.45 -12.84
CA ILE A 277 11.72 4.69 -11.64
C ILE A 277 10.50 3.91 -11.12
N GLU A 278 10.70 2.70 -10.59
CA GLU A 278 9.69 1.83 -9.96
C GLU A 278 8.44 1.55 -10.82
N GLY A 279 8.35 0.32 -11.34
CA GLY A 279 7.52 0.00 -12.49
C GLY A 279 6.18 -0.69 -12.26
N GLY A 280 5.79 -0.87 -11.00
CA GLY A 280 4.48 -1.42 -10.71
C GLY A 280 4.28 -1.86 -9.27
N GLY A 281 5.28 -2.46 -8.65
CA GLY A 281 5.08 -3.17 -7.39
C GLY A 281 5.35 -2.37 -6.12
N THR A 282 5.70 -1.07 -6.23
CA THR A 282 5.76 -0.15 -5.09
C THR A 282 4.37 0.30 -4.63
N ILE A 283 3.56 0.79 -5.57
CA ILE A 283 2.21 1.30 -5.29
C ILE A 283 1.37 0.30 -4.46
N PRO A 284 1.35 -1.02 -4.74
CA PRO A 284 0.58 -2.00 -3.97
C PRO A 284 0.77 -1.98 -2.45
N TRP A 285 1.98 -1.75 -1.93
CA TRP A 285 2.23 -1.85 -0.48
C TRP A 285 2.18 -0.51 0.25
N LEU A 286 2.22 0.63 -0.45
CA LEU A 286 2.26 1.97 0.19
C LEU A 286 1.03 2.29 1.05
N MET A 287 -0.11 1.63 0.87
CA MET A 287 -1.30 1.78 1.71
C MET A 287 -1.07 1.33 3.16
N LEU A 288 -0.02 0.54 3.40
CA LEU A 288 0.29 -0.02 4.71
C LEU A 288 1.17 0.90 5.56
N THR A 289 1.67 2.01 5.00
CA THR A 289 2.69 2.83 5.66
C THR A 289 2.12 3.89 6.60
N ARG A 290 0.88 4.36 6.38
CA ARG A 290 0.28 5.51 7.10
C ARG A 290 -1.11 5.20 7.66
N ALA A 291 -1.15 4.75 8.92
CA ALA A 291 -2.41 4.38 9.59
C ALA A 291 -3.40 5.55 9.71
N GLY A 292 -2.93 6.77 9.94
CA GLY A 292 -3.77 7.97 10.02
C GLY A 292 -4.34 8.44 8.68
N HIS A 293 -3.82 7.90 7.58
CA HIS A 293 -4.23 8.25 6.23
C HIS A 293 -5.37 7.36 5.73
N THR A 294 -5.23 6.03 5.77
CA THR A 294 -6.22 5.11 5.19
C THR A 294 -6.36 3.82 6.00
N ASP A 295 -7.53 3.20 5.93
CA ASP A 295 -7.67 1.76 6.21
C ASP A 295 -7.34 1.01 4.90
N PRO A 296 -6.29 0.18 4.87
CA PRO A 296 -5.91 -0.56 3.65
C PRO A 296 -6.92 -1.66 3.26
N SER A 297 -7.91 -1.99 4.12
CA SER A 297 -9.04 -2.84 3.75
C SER A 297 -10.18 -2.07 3.05
N GLU A 298 -10.13 -0.74 3.01
CA GLU A 298 -11.18 0.10 2.43
C GLU A 298 -10.76 0.64 1.05
N THR A 299 -11.08 -0.15 0.02
CA THR A 299 -10.62 0.04 -1.37
C THR A 299 -10.95 1.42 -1.97
N SER A 300 -12.08 1.99 -1.59
CA SER A 300 -12.59 3.25 -2.16
C SER A 300 -12.10 4.49 -1.44
N TRP A 301 -11.27 4.38 -0.41
CA TRP A 301 -10.91 5.54 0.40
C TRP A 301 -9.77 6.37 -0.16
N GLY A 302 -8.94 5.77 -1.02
CA GLY A 302 -7.78 6.42 -1.60
C GLY A 302 -6.64 6.59 -0.60
N SER A 303 -5.42 6.38 -1.08
CA SER A 303 -4.19 6.52 -0.32
C SER A 303 -2.98 6.66 -1.24
N TRP A 304 -1.78 6.49 -0.70
CA TRP A 304 -0.57 6.35 -1.49
C TRP A 304 -0.62 5.16 -2.47
N SER A 305 -1.41 4.12 -2.20
CA SER A 305 -1.66 3.05 -3.17
C SER A 305 -2.73 3.37 -4.21
N GLY A 306 -3.23 4.61 -4.28
CA GLY A 306 -4.32 4.99 -5.15
C GLY A 306 -5.70 4.66 -4.57
N ARG A 307 -6.75 4.65 -5.42
CA ARG A 307 -8.16 4.44 -5.06
C ARG A 307 -8.84 3.48 -6.04
N TYR A 308 -9.61 2.55 -5.49
CA TYR A 308 -10.22 1.44 -6.23
C TYR A 308 -11.75 1.48 -6.15
N SER A 309 -12.39 0.63 -6.95
CA SER A 309 -13.85 0.53 -7.04
C SER A 309 -14.46 0.14 -5.69
N ILE A 310 -15.67 0.67 -5.44
CA ILE A 310 -16.47 0.35 -4.24
C ILE A 310 -16.94 -1.11 -4.28
N ASP A 311 -17.34 -1.57 -5.47
CA ASP A 311 -17.80 -2.92 -5.72
C ASP A 311 -16.81 -3.69 -6.59
N LYS A 312 -16.85 -5.03 -6.47
CA LYS A 312 -16.13 -5.91 -7.39
C LYS A 312 -16.70 -5.82 -8.79
N ILE A 313 -15.82 -5.68 -9.77
CA ILE A 313 -16.14 -5.66 -11.20
C ILE A 313 -15.82 -7.03 -11.79
N LYS A 314 -16.74 -7.57 -12.60
CA LYS A 314 -16.57 -8.88 -13.23
C LYS A 314 -15.48 -8.83 -14.30
N ASN A 315 -14.62 -9.84 -14.29
CA ASN A 315 -13.69 -10.17 -15.38
C ASN A 315 -12.75 -9.01 -15.79
N VAL A 316 -12.22 -8.27 -14.81
CA VAL A 316 -11.22 -7.20 -14.98
C VAL A 316 -9.91 -7.73 -15.56
N ARG A 317 -9.81 -7.71 -16.89
CA ARG A 317 -8.73 -8.33 -17.67
C ARG A 317 -7.32 -8.02 -17.13
N ALA A 318 -6.48 -9.05 -17.09
CA ALA A 318 -5.03 -8.88 -16.95
C ALA A 318 -4.46 -7.92 -18.00
N ARG A 319 -3.30 -7.30 -17.72
CA ARG A 319 -2.67 -6.35 -18.65
C ARG A 319 -2.28 -7.01 -19.97
N TRP A 320 -1.74 -8.22 -19.91
CA TRP A 320 -1.20 -8.91 -21.10
C TRP A 320 -2.23 -9.85 -21.72
N GLY A 321 -2.43 -9.73 -23.04
CA GLY A 321 -3.40 -10.52 -23.78
C GLY A 321 -3.18 -12.04 -23.73
N ALA A 322 -1.94 -12.50 -23.55
CA ALA A 322 -1.64 -13.92 -23.36
C ALA A 322 -2.26 -14.45 -22.06
N ILE A 323 -2.19 -13.67 -20.98
CA ILE A 323 -2.75 -14.02 -19.67
C ILE A 323 -4.27 -13.93 -19.69
N GLN A 324 -4.83 -12.91 -20.36
CA GLN A 324 -6.28 -12.79 -20.55
C GLN A 324 -6.88 -14.08 -21.11
N LYS A 325 -6.27 -14.67 -22.15
CA LYS A 325 -6.71 -15.95 -22.73
C LYS A 325 -6.60 -17.11 -21.75
N LEU A 326 -5.54 -17.16 -20.94
CA LEU A 326 -5.36 -18.20 -19.94
C LEU A 326 -6.38 -18.11 -18.79
N GLU A 327 -6.89 -16.92 -18.49
CA GLU A 327 -7.92 -16.69 -17.46
C GLU A 327 -9.35 -16.98 -17.98
N GLU A 328 -9.60 -17.01 -19.29
CA GLU A 328 -10.94 -17.23 -19.86
C GLU A 328 -11.60 -18.52 -19.38
N GLN A 329 -10.80 -19.56 -19.10
CA GLN A 329 -11.28 -20.84 -18.61
C GLN A 329 -11.86 -20.79 -17.18
N PHE A 330 -11.61 -19.71 -16.43
CA PHE A 330 -12.08 -19.54 -15.05
C PHE A 330 -13.23 -18.54 -14.94
N LEU A 331 -13.81 -18.10 -16.07
CA LEU A 331 -14.93 -17.17 -16.03
C LEU A 331 -16.18 -17.84 -15.40
N PRO A 332 -16.98 -17.10 -14.60
CA PRO A 332 -16.79 -15.70 -14.20
C PRO A 332 -15.96 -15.56 -12.92
N TRP A 333 -15.32 -14.41 -12.75
CA TRP A 333 -14.71 -13.97 -11.49
C TRP A 333 -14.88 -12.45 -11.33
N ALA A 334 -14.64 -11.91 -10.14
CA ALA A 334 -14.79 -10.48 -9.87
C ALA A 334 -13.79 -9.97 -8.84
N VAL A 335 -13.27 -8.75 -9.06
CA VAL A 335 -12.23 -8.10 -8.24
C VAL A 335 -12.50 -6.61 -8.13
N TYR A 336 -11.94 -5.95 -7.10
CA TYR A 336 -11.85 -4.49 -7.08
C TYR A 336 -10.80 -4.03 -8.10
N THR A 337 -11.01 -2.88 -8.74
CA THR A 337 -10.10 -2.36 -9.79
C THR A 337 -9.99 -0.85 -9.72
N ASP A 338 -9.03 -0.28 -10.46
CA ASP A 338 -8.72 1.15 -10.47
C ASP A 338 -9.99 2.01 -10.59
N ALA A 339 -10.15 3.00 -9.71
CA ALA A 339 -11.20 4.02 -9.83
C ALA A 339 -10.64 5.29 -10.45
N LYS A 340 -11.43 5.98 -11.28
CA LYS A 340 -11.06 7.31 -11.78
C LYS A 340 -11.17 8.35 -10.67
N GLY A 341 -10.33 9.36 -10.72
CA GLY A 341 -10.39 10.49 -9.81
C GLY A 341 -10.17 11.82 -10.51
N LYS A 342 -10.36 12.90 -9.75
CA LYS A 342 -10.13 14.27 -10.18
C LYS A 342 -9.30 15.01 -9.13
N TRP A 343 -8.26 15.71 -9.57
CA TRP A 343 -7.41 16.51 -8.69
C TRP A 343 -6.73 17.63 -9.46
N THR A 344 -6.64 18.80 -8.85
CA THR A 344 -5.88 19.93 -9.39
C THR A 344 -4.62 20.12 -8.57
N ASP A 345 -3.46 20.04 -9.22
CA ASP A 345 -2.18 20.28 -8.56
C ASP A 345 -2.15 21.72 -8.03
N PRO A 346 -2.05 21.92 -6.69
CA PRO A 346 -2.07 23.26 -6.11
C PRO A 346 -0.84 24.09 -6.48
N VAL A 347 0.24 23.45 -6.94
CA VAL A 347 1.49 24.14 -7.33
C VAL A 347 1.44 24.58 -8.80
N SER A 348 1.09 23.69 -9.72
CA SER A 348 1.07 24.02 -11.16
C SER A 348 -0.27 24.53 -11.68
N GLY A 349 -1.36 24.29 -10.96
CA GLY A 349 -2.73 24.56 -11.42
C GLY A 349 -3.25 23.59 -12.48
N ILE A 350 -2.49 22.54 -12.82
CA ILE A 350 -2.90 21.52 -13.80
C ILE A 350 -3.98 20.63 -13.18
N GLU A 351 -5.10 20.47 -13.88
CA GLU A 351 -6.14 19.52 -13.52
C GLU A 351 -5.86 18.15 -14.14
N TYR A 352 -5.81 17.13 -13.29
CA TYR A 352 -5.76 15.72 -13.65
C TYR A 352 -7.16 15.12 -13.43
N ASN A 353 -7.64 14.34 -14.40
CA ASN A 353 -8.98 13.76 -14.37
C ASN A 353 -9.02 12.44 -15.16
N ASP A 354 -8.36 11.43 -14.61
CA ASP A 354 -8.20 10.12 -15.25
C ASP A 354 -8.07 8.99 -14.22
N ILE A 355 -7.68 7.82 -14.71
CA ILE A 355 -7.52 6.59 -13.91
C ILE A 355 -6.28 6.61 -13.02
N HIS A 356 -5.27 7.43 -13.33
CA HIS A 356 -4.00 7.55 -12.61
C HIS A 356 -4.06 8.61 -11.50
N THR A 357 -4.98 9.55 -11.66
CA THR A 357 -5.21 10.70 -10.78
C THR A 357 -5.27 10.37 -9.29
N PRO A 358 -5.85 9.24 -8.84
CA PRO A 358 -5.87 8.94 -7.40
C PRO A 358 -4.50 8.75 -6.73
N VAL A 359 -3.41 8.60 -7.49
CA VAL A 359 -2.04 8.51 -6.97
C VAL A 359 -1.34 9.87 -6.95
N TRP A 360 -1.66 10.75 -7.91
CA TRP A 360 -0.96 12.03 -8.14
C TRP A 360 -0.87 12.99 -6.95
N PRO A 361 -1.92 13.19 -6.13
CA PRO A 361 -1.84 14.09 -4.97
C PRO A 361 -0.73 13.73 -3.98
N TRP A 362 -0.39 12.45 -3.90
CA TRP A 362 0.46 11.90 -2.86
C TRP A 362 1.93 11.82 -3.24
N ARG A 363 2.24 11.97 -4.52
CA ARG A 363 3.53 11.52 -5.05
C ARG A 363 4.71 12.34 -4.53
N GLN A 364 4.52 13.64 -4.30
CA GLN A 364 5.57 14.43 -3.66
C GLN A 364 5.92 13.87 -2.28
N ALA A 365 4.90 13.50 -1.49
CA ALA A 365 5.11 12.94 -0.16
C ALA A 365 5.86 11.61 -0.21
N MET A 366 5.49 10.71 -1.13
CA MET A 366 6.17 9.42 -1.30
C MET A 366 7.66 9.58 -1.61
N TRP A 367 8.01 10.49 -2.54
CA TRP A 367 9.39 10.70 -2.96
C TRP A 367 10.21 11.38 -1.86
N ASN A 368 9.60 12.35 -1.16
CA ASN A 368 10.22 13.02 -0.03
C ASN A 368 10.49 12.03 1.13
N ASP A 369 9.52 11.16 1.43
CA ASP A 369 9.65 10.12 2.44
C ASP A 369 10.79 9.15 2.08
N PHE A 370 10.86 8.69 0.82
CA PHE A 370 11.94 7.81 0.40
C PHE A 370 13.32 8.49 0.50
N HIS A 371 13.44 9.75 0.09
CA HIS A 371 14.67 10.53 0.25
C HIS A 371 15.09 10.65 1.72
N ALA A 372 14.18 11.04 2.62
CA ALA A 372 14.50 11.15 4.06
C ALA A 372 14.93 9.80 4.66
N ARG A 373 14.26 8.70 4.28
CA ARG A 373 14.65 7.37 4.74
C ARG A 373 16.02 6.95 4.22
N MET A 374 16.37 7.32 2.99
CA MET A 374 17.71 7.06 2.48
C MET A 374 18.76 7.88 3.23
N ASP A 375 18.45 9.12 3.62
CA ASP A 375 19.30 9.91 4.52
C ASP A 375 19.57 9.18 5.85
N TRP A 376 18.54 8.54 6.42
CA TRP A 376 18.66 7.75 7.66
C TRP A 376 19.60 6.54 7.54
N CYS A 377 20.06 6.18 6.34
CA CYS A 377 21.05 5.11 6.17
C CYS A 377 22.45 5.51 6.61
N VAL A 378 22.74 6.82 6.70
CA VAL A 378 24.11 7.33 6.88
C VAL A 378 24.25 8.54 7.79
N LYS A 379 23.19 9.33 7.98
CA LYS A 379 23.23 10.55 8.78
C LYS A 379 22.92 10.22 10.25
N ASN A 380 23.39 11.04 11.18
CA ASN A 380 22.84 11.03 12.54
C ASN A 380 21.48 11.72 12.58
N TYR A 381 20.75 11.58 13.69
CA TYR A 381 19.42 12.14 13.90
C TYR A 381 19.35 13.62 13.50
N GLU A 382 20.27 14.46 14.00
CA GLU A 382 20.21 15.92 13.82
C GLU A 382 20.49 16.41 12.37
N ASN A 383 20.94 15.52 11.48
CA ASN A 383 21.24 15.87 10.08
C ASN A 383 20.27 15.22 9.09
N ALA A 384 19.23 14.54 9.55
CA ALA A 384 18.15 14.03 8.72
C ALA A 384 16.80 14.52 9.23
N ASN A 385 15.82 14.58 8.35
CA ASN A 385 14.47 14.99 8.71
C ASN A 385 13.61 13.79 9.13
N HIS A 386 12.62 14.02 10.00
CA HIS A 386 11.66 13.02 10.47
C HIS A 386 10.23 13.52 10.32
N HIS A 387 9.27 12.59 10.39
CA HIS A 387 7.88 12.93 10.18
C HIS A 387 7.33 13.78 11.34
N PRO A 388 6.53 14.82 11.05
CA PRO A 388 5.80 15.52 12.09
C PRO A 388 4.77 14.59 12.74
N HIS A 389 4.38 14.90 13.97
CA HIS A 389 3.32 14.21 14.70
C HIS A 389 2.03 15.03 14.61
N ALA A 390 1.04 14.51 13.87
CA ALA A 390 -0.25 15.17 13.70
C ALA A 390 -1.21 14.81 14.83
N VAL A 391 -1.65 15.83 15.59
CA VAL A 391 -2.64 15.69 16.67
C VAL A 391 -3.95 16.32 16.23
N LEU A 392 -5.09 15.68 16.49
CA LEU A 392 -6.40 16.22 16.10
C LEU A 392 -7.42 16.17 17.24
N ASN A 393 -7.86 17.34 17.71
CA ASN A 393 -8.79 17.49 18.84
C ASN A 393 -8.31 16.73 20.09
N ASN A 394 -7.01 16.86 20.41
CA ASN A 394 -6.30 16.15 21.49
C ASN A 394 -6.18 14.62 21.28
N ASP A 395 -6.48 14.11 20.08
CA ASP A 395 -6.25 12.71 19.71
C ASP A 395 -4.88 12.56 19.04
N GLU A 396 -3.96 11.91 19.75
CA GLU A 396 -2.57 11.63 19.38
C GLU A 396 -2.36 10.24 18.76
N SER A 397 -3.42 9.43 18.63
CA SER A 397 -3.35 7.98 18.38
C SER A 397 -2.91 7.57 16.97
N ASN A 398 -2.75 8.52 16.04
CA ASN A 398 -2.62 8.30 14.61
C ASN A 398 -3.74 7.42 13.98
N ALA A 399 -4.86 7.18 14.68
CA ALA A 399 -6.01 6.40 14.17
C ALA A 399 -7.01 7.24 13.37
N ILE A 400 -7.75 6.61 12.46
CA ILE A 400 -8.81 7.31 11.70
C ILE A 400 -9.96 7.68 12.63
N ILE A 401 -10.40 8.94 12.59
CA ILE A 401 -11.46 9.42 13.48
C ILE A 401 -12.81 9.26 12.80
N TYR A 402 -13.76 8.62 13.48
CA TYR A 402 -15.15 8.50 13.03
C TYR A 402 -16.06 9.41 13.84
N ARG A 403 -16.99 10.11 13.16
CA ARG A 403 -18.04 10.89 13.81
C ARG A 403 -19.38 10.72 13.11
N THR A 404 -20.44 10.56 13.89
CA THR A 404 -21.82 10.70 13.40
C THR A 404 -22.28 12.13 13.62
N VAL A 405 -22.77 12.78 12.56
CA VAL A 405 -23.07 14.22 12.55
C VAL A 405 -24.40 14.50 11.85
N LYS A 406 -25.02 15.64 12.14
CA LYS A 406 -26.31 16.02 11.54
C LYS A 406 -26.13 16.91 10.31
N PRO A 407 -27.03 16.83 9.31
CA PRO A 407 -27.05 17.81 8.23
C PRO A 407 -27.15 19.25 8.74
N GLY A 408 -26.30 20.14 8.24
CA GLY A 408 -26.25 21.55 8.65
C GLY A 408 -25.48 21.85 9.94
N GLU A 409 -24.96 20.83 10.63
CA GLU A 409 -24.10 20.99 11.80
C GLU A 409 -22.77 21.69 11.44
N THR A 410 -22.23 22.49 12.36
CA THR A 410 -20.90 23.10 12.23
C THR A 410 -19.94 22.47 13.22
N LEU A 411 -18.88 21.86 12.72
CA LEU A 411 -17.87 21.17 13.49
C LEU A 411 -16.61 22.03 13.59
N LYS A 412 -15.89 21.94 14.72
CA LYS A 412 -14.54 22.49 14.89
C LYS A 412 -13.53 21.34 14.84
N PHE A 413 -12.45 21.54 14.11
CA PHE A 413 -11.27 20.66 14.09
C PHE A 413 -10.05 21.47 14.47
N ASP A 414 -9.25 20.95 15.40
CA ASP A 414 -8.14 21.65 16.03
C ASP A 414 -6.90 20.76 16.01
N ALA A 415 -5.89 21.15 15.23
CA ALA A 415 -4.61 20.46 15.09
C ALA A 415 -3.45 21.22 15.72
N SER A 416 -3.74 22.23 16.57
CA SER A 416 -2.73 23.11 17.17
C SER A 416 -1.74 22.43 18.12
N LEU A 417 -2.03 21.19 18.55
CA LEU A 417 -1.13 20.36 19.35
C LEU A 417 -0.19 19.49 18.49
N SER A 418 -0.25 19.59 17.17
CA SER A 418 0.71 18.90 16.30
C SER A 418 2.12 19.44 16.56
N SER A 419 3.12 18.56 16.46
CA SER A 419 4.51 18.89 16.75
C SER A 419 5.45 18.30 15.71
N ASP A 420 6.65 18.86 15.62
CA ASP A 420 7.71 18.32 14.80
C ASP A 420 8.88 17.87 15.69
N PRO A 421 9.40 16.64 15.55
CA PRO A 421 10.48 16.15 16.41
C PRO A 421 11.83 16.84 16.13
N ASP A 422 12.00 17.41 14.93
CA ASP A 422 13.18 18.18 14.52
C ASP A 422 13.03 19.68 14.82
N GLN A 423 11.88 20.07 15.39
CA GLN A 423 11.49 21.44 15.75
C GLN A 423 11.27 22.35 14.53
N ASP A 424 10.96 21.77 13.38
CA ASP A 424 10.59 22.52 12.19
C ASP A 424 9.22 23.21 12.34
N GLU A 425 9.05 24.31 11.61
CA GLU A 425 7.76 24.96 11.52
C GLU A 425 6.75 24.08 10.77
N LEU A 426 5.52 24.00 11.29
CA LEU A 426 4.46 23.22 10.64
C LEU A 426 3.59 24.06 9.69
N ARG A 427 3.14 23.43 8.61
CA ARG A 427 2.11 23.92 7.69
C ARG A 427 0.96 22.93 7.63
N TYR A 428 -0.26 23.45 7.76
CA TYR A 428 -1.47 22.66 7.73
C TYR A 428 -2.16 22.78 6.37
N TYR A 429 -2.79 21.70 5.92
CA TYR A 429 -3.67 21.73 4.77
C TYR A 429 -4.87 20.81 4.99
N TRP A 430 -6.06 21.38 4.86
CA TRP A 430 -7.33 20.69 5.04
C TRP A 430 -8.08 20.62 3.72
N TRP A 431 -8.61 19.45 3.40
CA TRP A 431 -9.41 19.27 2.20
C TRP A 431 -10.39 18.10 2.33
N ILE A 432 -11.41 18.12 1.47
CA ILE A 432 -12.40 17.04 1.41
C ILE A 432 -12.00 16.10 0.28
N TYR A 433 -11.84 14.82 0.61
CA TYR A 433 -11.65 13.80 -0.41
C TYR A 433 -13.01 13.36 -0.95
N GLY A 434 -13.52 14.12 -1.92
CA GLY A 434 -14.91 14.06 -2.37
C GLY A 434 -15.34 12.69 -2.93
N GLU A 435 -14.42 11.95 -3.55
CA GLU A 435 -14.73 10.63 -4.11
C GLU A 435 -14.49 9.46 -3.13
N ALA A 436 -14.00 9.72 -1.92
CA ALA A 436 -13.67 8.67 -0.95
C ALA A 436 -14.90 8.18 -0.18
N GLY A 437 -14.92 6.89 0.11
CA GLY A 437 -15.99 6.24 0.89
C GLY A 437 -16.86 5.30 0.07
N LYS A 438 -17.80 4.63 0.74
CA LYS A 438 -18.78 3.71 0.10
C LYS A 438 -20.02 4.47 -0.36
N ASN A 439 -20.35 5.57 0.32
CA ASN A 439 -21.43 6.46 -0.08
C ASN A 439 -20.98 7.93 -0.03
N PRO A 440 -20.03 8.33 -0.89
CA PRO A 440 -19.47 9.67 -0.86
C PRO A 440 -20.55 10.73 -1.05
N TYR A 441 -20.39 11.87 -0.37
CA TYR A 441 -21.14 13.08 -0.68
C TYR A 441 -20.87 13.55 -2.11
N GLY A 442 -19.63 13.42 -2.60
CA GLY A 442 -19.29 13.59 -4.01
C GLY A 442 -19.27 15.03 -4.53
N GLN A 443 -19.43 16.03 -3.66
CA GLN A 443 -19.35 17.45 -4.02
C GLN A 443 -18.34 18.17 -3.12
N ASP A 444 -17.77 19.25 -3.64
CA ASP A 444 -16.85 20.11 -2.89
C ASP A 444 -17.56 20.74 -1.69
N ILE A 445 -16.85 20.78 -0.56
CA ILE A 445 -17.28 21.54 0.63
C ILE A 445 -16.19 22.56 0.90
N PRO A 446 -16.49 23.87 0.78
CA PRO A 446 -15.50 24.90 1.01
C PRO A 446 -15.07 24.89 2.49
N ILE A 447 -13.76 24.93 2.72
CA ILE A 447 -13.15 25.05 4.03
C ILE A 447 -12.51 26.44 4.11
N GLU A 448 -13.08 27.33 4.92
CA GLU A 448 -12.48 28.64 5.16
C GLU A 448 -11.15 28.47 5.93
N LYS A 449 -10.11 29.18 5.49
CA LYS A 449 -8.76 29.11 6.09
C LYS A 449 -8.25 27.66 6.22
N ASN A 450 -8.39 26.90 5.14
CA ASN A 450 -7.96 25.51 5.07
C ASN A 450 -6.44 25.28 5.24
N ASN A 451 -5.67 26.34 5.49
CA ASN A 451 -4.25 26.31 5.82
C ASN A 451 -3.95 26.66 7.29
N SER A 452 -4.98 26.79 8.14
CA SER A 452 -4.84 27.01 9.59
C SER A 452 -4.72 25.68 10.34
N ASP A 453 -4.07 25.70 11.49
CA ASP A 453 -4.12 24.62 12.50
C ASP A 453 -5.56 24.29 12.97
N THR A 454 -6.46 25.26 12.95
CA THR A 454 -7.86 25.12 13.34
C THR A 454 -8.81 25.52 12.23
N ILE A 455 -9.77 24.66 11.91
CA ILE A 455 -10.83 24.95 10.94
C ILE A 455 -12.23 24.78 11.53
N LYS A 456 -13.21 25.35 10.82
CA LYS A 456 -14.63 25.01 10.99
C LYS A 456 -15.14 24.41 9.69
N LEU A 457 -15.86 23.30 9.80
CA LEU A 457 -16.51 22.64 8.67
C LEU A 457 -18.02 22.65 8.90
N LYS A 458 -18.78 23.15 7.92
CA LYS A 458 -20.23 23.09 7.93
C LYS A 458 -20.69 21.89 7.11
N VAL A 459 -21.33 20.94 7.75
CA VAL A 459 -21.92 19.76 7.10
C VAL A 459 -23.05 20.24 6.17
N PRO A 460 -23.05 19.88 4.88
CA PRO A 460 -24.12 20.24 3.96
C PRO A 460 -25.48 19.72 4.44
N ARG A 461 -26.55 20.48 4.20
CA ARG A 461 -27.91 20.12 4.65
C ARG A 461 -28.51 18.95 3.85
N ASP A 462 -27.99 18.72 2.66
CA ASP A 462 -28.39 17.69 1.71
C ASP A 462 -27.47 16.45 1.77
N ALA A 463 -26.52 16.40 2.72
CA ALA A 463 -25.60 15.27 2.88
C ALA A 463 -26.19 14.09 3.68
N SER A 464 -27.48 14.05 3.99
CA SER A 464 -28.07 12.95 4.80
C SER A 464 -27.80 11.58 4.16
N ASN A 465 -27.38 10.61 4.99
CA ASN A 465 -26.93 9.27 4.64
C ASN A 465 -25.64 9.22 3.80
N LYS A 466 -24.87 10.31 3.69
CA LYS A 466 -23.58 10.35 2.99
C LYS A 466 -22.41 10.27 3.96
N GLU A 467 -21.27 9.91 3.38
CA GLU A 467 -19.95 9.96 4.01
C GLU A 467 -19.18 11.18 3.50
N ILE A 468 -18.54 11.90 4.41
CA ILE A 468 -17.61 12.99 4.08
C ILE A 468 -16.26 12.65 4.69
N HIS A 469 -15.24 12.54 3.84
CA HIS A 469 -13.86 12.29 4.25
C HIS A 469 -13.09 13.60 4.28
N LEU A 470 -12.77 14.08 5.48
CA LEU A 470 -11.91 15.24 5.70
C LEU A 470 -10.47 14.75 5.92
N ILE A 471 -9.53 15.30 5.17
CA ILE A 471 -8.10 15.03 5.28
C ILE A 471 -7.41 16.25 5.89
N LEU A 472 -6.59 16.00 6.90
CA LEU A 472 -5.55 16.90 7.38
C LEU A 472 -4.21 16.40 6.85
N GLU A 473 -3.43 17.31 6.30
CA GLU A 473 -2.00 17.15 6.07
C GLU A 473 -1.25 18.11 6.99
N VAL A 474 -0.33 17.58 7.78
CA VAL A 474 0.61 18.36 8.59
C VAL A 474 1.98 18.18 7.96
N TRP A 475 2.45 19.22 7.27
CA TRP A 475 3.78 19.25 6.66
C TRP A 475 4.75 19.96 7.59
N ASP A 476 5.95 19.44 7.75
CA ASP A 476 7.07 20.23 8.26
C ASP A 476 7.56 21.22 7.19
N LYS A 477 8.51 22.09 7.57
CA LYS A 477 9.21 22.98 6.65
C LYS A 477 10.72 22.74 6.71
N SER A 478 11.15 21.49 6.63
CA SER A 478 12.58 21.17 6.67
C SER A 478 13.31 21.66 5.41
N GLU A 479 14.54 22.15 5.60
CA GLU A 479 15.41 22.58 4.51
C GLU A 479 16.06 21.37 3.78
N ILE A 480 16.02 20.18 4.38
CA ILE A 480 16.58 18.94 3.81
C ILE A 480 15.59 18.36 2.80
N VAL A 481 14.39 18.03 3.28
CA VAL A 481 13.29 17.49 2.49
C VAL A 481 12.02 17.53 3.34
N PRO A 482 10.94 18.17 2.88
CA PRO A 482 9.77 18.33 3.72
C PRO A 482 8.96 17.03 3.80
N LEU A 483 8.58 16.62 5.01
CA LEU A 483 7.76 15.44 5.26
C LEU A 483 6.35 15.83 5.71
N VAL A 484 5.44 14.86 5.65
CA VAL A 484 4.02 15.06 5.96
C VAL A 484 3.51 13.95 6.84
N GLU A 485 2.57 14.26 7.73
CA GLU A 485 1.71 13.29 8.39
C GLU A 485 0.23 13.59 8.13
N TYR A 486 -0.60 12.55 8.13
CA TYR A 486 -2.02 12.62 7.77
C TYR A 486 -2.94 12.31 8.94
N ARG A 487 -4.08 13.01 9.00
CA ARG A 487 -5.24 12.59 9.81
C ARG A 487 -6.49 12.57 8.94
N ARG A 488 -7.15 11.42 8.85
CA ARG A 488 -8.45 11.27 8.19
C ARG A 488 -9.58 11.28 9.22
N VAL A 489 -10.61 12.07 8.93
CA VAL A 489 -11.88 12.09 9.67
C VAL A 489 -13.01 11.66 8.74
N ILE A 490 -13.78 10.67 9.18
CA ILE A 490 -14.95 10.15 8.47
C ILE A 490 -16.19 10.65 9.18
N LEU A 491 -16.96 11.48 8.48
CA LEU A 491 -18.23 12.00 8.96
C LEU A 491 -19.38 11.21 8.33
N ASN A 492 -20.05 10.42 9.16
CA ASN A 492 -21.28 9.72 8.81
C ASN A 492 -22.46 10.67 9.07
N VAL A 493 -23.07 11.19 8.01
CA VAL A 493 -24.13 12.19 8.13
C VAL A 493 -25.49 11.50 8.30
N GLN A 494 -26.14 11.70 9.44
CA GLN A 494 -27.43 11.08 9.79
C GLN A 494 -28.49 12.11 10.17
#